data_AF-A0A3G7U9Q5-F1
#
_entry.id   AF-A0A3G7U9Q5-F1
#
_cell.length_a   1.000
_cell.length_b   1.000
_cell.length_c   1.000
_cell.angle_alpha   90.00
_cell.angle_beta   90.00
_cell.angle_gamma   90.00
#
_symmetry.space_group_name_H-M   'P 1'
#
loop_
_entity.id
_entity.type
_entity.pdbx_description
1 polymer ?
#
loop_
_entity_poly.entity_id
_entity_poly.type
_entity_poly.pdbx_seq_one_letter_code
_entity_poly.pdbx_strand_id
1 'polypeptide(L)'
;MPAATFGLTWRHCLASSVRMGVLGLALIAGSGGAWAAGPAADASVASSASTNPESIRPYRIHVDEAQLTDLKKRIAATRWPDKETVNDVSQGVQLAQVQRW
;
A
#
# COMPACT_ATOMS: atom_id res chain seq x y z
N MET A 1 -30.32 24.45 -11.30
CA MET A 1 -30.21 23.36 -10.29
C MET A 1 -31.05 22.20 -10.80
N PRO A 2 -30.50 20.97 -10.93
CA PRO A 2 -29.96 20.19 -9.82
C PRO A 2 -28.47 19.79 -9.94
N ALA A 3 -27.90 19.45 -8.79
CA ALA A 3 -26.50 19.09 -8.56
C ALA A 3 -26.24 17.61 -8.91
N ALA A 4 -25.16 17.36 -9.64
CA ALA A 4 -24.65 16.00 -9.86
C ALA A 4 -23.79 15.58 -8.67
N THR A 5 -24.28 14.61 -7.93
CA THR A 5 -23.62 13.93 -6.82
C THR A 5 -22.52 13.00 -7.34
N PHE A 6 -21.26 13.42 -7.25
CA PHE A 6 -20.11 12.52 -7.43
C PHE A 6 -19.60 12.08 -6.06
N GLY A 7 -20.12 10.94 -5.59
CA GLY A 7 -19.64 10.28 -4.39
C GLY A 7 -19.56 8.78 -4.65
N LEU A 8 -18.52 8.16 -4.09
CA LEU A 8 -18.19 6.73 -4.15
C LEU A 8 -17.65 6.31 -5.52
N THR A 9 -16.39 5.91 -5.66
CA THR A 9 -15.94 4.56 -5.27
C THR A 9 -14.40 4.47 -5.24
N TRP A 10 -13.74 4.85 -4.14
CA TRP A 10 -12.31 4.54 -3.94
C TRP A 10 -12.03 3.74 -2.67
N ARG A 11 -13.05 3.08 -2.11
CA ARG A 11 -12.97 2.43 -0.79
C ARG A 11 -13.10 0.89 -0.79
N HIS A 12 -12.97 0.20 -1.93
CA HIS A 12 -13.26 -1.26 -1.95
C HIS A 12 -12.14 -2.20 -2.43
N CYS A 13 -10.90 -1.75 -2.61
CA CYS A 13 -9.78 -2.68 -2.76
C CYS A 13 -8.99 -2.81 -1.46
N LEU A 14 -9.56 -3.51 -0.48
CA LEU A 14 -8.84 -4.15 0.64
C LEU A 14 -9.84 -5.01 1.42
N ALA A 15 -10.06 -6.25 0.98
CA ALA A 15 -10.66 -7.29 1.82
C ALA A 15 -10.17 -8.66 1.36
N SER A 16 -9.06 -9.05 1.96
CA SER A 16 -8.62 -10.37 2.39
C SER A 16 -9.55 -11.56 2.12
N SER A 17 -8.96 -12.67 1.64
CA SER A 17 -9.28 -14.01 2.14
C SER A 17 -8.12 -14.97 1.88
N VAL A 18 -7.23 -15.10 2.86
CA VAL A 18 -6.49 -16.35 3.10
C VAL A 18 -7.15 -17.01 4.31
N ARG A 19 -7.73 -18.19 4.12
CA ARG A 19 -8.01 -19.13 5.20
C ARG A 19 -7.47 -20.49 4.79
N MET A 20 -6.26 -20.77 5.26
CA MET A 20 -5.67 -22.10 5.37
C MET A 20 -6.56 -22.93 6.28
N GLY A 21 -7.17 -23.99 5.75
CA GLY A 21 -7.82 -25.03 6.54
C GLY A 21 -6.90 -26.22 6.66
N VAL A 22 -6.21 -26.35 7.80
CA VAL A 22 -5.59 -27.62 8.23
C VAL A 22 -6.13 -27.90 9.62
N LEU A 23 -7.05 -28.87 9.74
CA LEU A 23 -7.40 -29.45 11.03
C LEU A 23 -7.97 -30.86 10.87
N GLY A 24 -7.45 -31.80 11.66
CA GLY A 24 -7.88 -33.19 11.76
C GLY A 24 -6.68 -34.10 11.98
N LEU A 25 -5.89 -33.91 13.05
CA LEU A 25 -6.06 -34.57 14.36
C LEU A 25 -6.00 -36.12 14.26
N ALA A 26 -4.78 -36.65 14.20
CA ALA A 26 -4.50 -38.07 14.34
C ALA A 26 -4.60 -38.51 15.82
N LEU A 27 -5.44 -39.49 16.11
CA LEU A 27 -5.56 -40.14 17.42
C LEU A 27 -4.38 -41.11 17.62
N ILE A 28 -3.60 -40.86 18.68
CA ILE A 28 -2.47 -41.69 19.09
C ILE A 28 -3.00 -42.82 19.99
N ALA A 29 -2.78 -44.06 19.58
CA ALA A 29 -2.90 -45.23 20.44
C ALA A 29 -1.63 -46.08 20.33
N GLY A 30 -0.96 -46.28 21.46
CA GLY A 30 -0.11 -47.45 21.68
C GLY A 30 1.41 -47.25 21.60
N SER A 31 2.02 -47.32 22.80
CA SER A 31 3.17 -48.19 23.11
C SER A 31 4.58 -47.77 22.70
N GLY A 32 5.36 -47.40 23.73
CA GLY A 32 6.69 -47.97 23.97
C GLY A 32 7.83 -47.51 23.05
N GLY A 33 8.62 -46.56 23.53
CA GLY A 33 9.91 -46.24 22.92
C GLY A 33 10.60 -45.11 23.66
N ALA A 34 11.31 -45.43 24.74
CA ALA A 34 12.29 -44.54 25.33
C ALA A 34 13.45 -44.37 24.34
N TRP A 35 13.44 -43.27 23.57
CA TRP A 35 14.63 -42.80 22.87
C TRP A 35 15.09 -41.51 23.53
N ALA A 36 16.23 -41.62 24.21
CA ALA A 36 17.00 -40.49 24.68
C ALA A 36 17.44 -39.68 23.46
N ALA A 37 16.87 -38.50 23.27
CA ALA A 37 17.42 -37.45 22.42
C ALA A 37 17.97 -36.38 23.36
N GLY A 38 19.28 -36.17 23.32
CA GLY A 38 19.99 -35.21 24.17
C GLY A 38 19.48 -33.78 24.00
N PRO A 39 19.88 -32.85 24.90
CA PRO A 39 19.50 -31.45 24.78
C PRO A 39 19.95 -30.95 23.42
N ALA A 40 18.97 -30.56 22.60
CA ALA A 40 19.22 -29.83 21.37
C ALA A 40 19.99 -28.58 21.78
N ALA A 41 21.28 -28.56 21.42
CA ALA A 41 22.07 -27.34 21.44
C ALA A 41 21.25 -26.30 20.69
N ASP A 42 20.88 -25.23 21.40
CA ASP A 42 20.28 -24.04 20.82
C ASP A 42 21.32 -23.46 19.87
N ALA A 43 21.30 -23.94 18.63
CA ALA A 43 21.96 -23.33 17.51
C ALA A 43 21.16 -22.07 17.20
N SER A 44 21.30 -21.07 18.07
CA SER A 44 21.07 -19.68 17.74
C SER A 44 22.01 -19.36 16.58
N VAL A 45 21.54 -19.67 15.37
CA VAL A 45 22.01 -19.06 14.14
C VAL A 45 21.69 -17.59 14.31
N ALA A 46 22.61 -16.87 14.92
CA ALA A 46 22.81 -15.48 14.63
C ALA A 46 23.06 -15.45 13.12
N SER A 47 21.97 -15.27 12.37
CA SER A 47 22.03 -14.94 10.97
C SER A 47 22.68 -13.56 10.95
N SER A 48 24.00 -13.56 10.84
CA SER A 48 24.77 -12.41 10.44
C SER A 48 24.21 -12.05 9.08
N ALA A 49 23.20 -11.18 9.07
CA ALA A 49 22.67 -10.59 7.87
C ALA A 49 23.84 -9.89 7.21
N SER A 50 24.47 -10.60 6.28
CA SER A 50 25.41 -10.03 5.36
C SER A 50 24.68 -8.86 4.74
N THR A 51 25.16 -7.65 5.02
CA THR A 51 24.68 -6.45 4.35
C THR A 51 25.14 -6.60 2.91
N ASN A 52 24.37 -7.34 2.13
CA ASN A 52 24.56 -7.43 0.70
C ASN A 52 24.07 -6.08 0.16
N PRO A 53 24.97 -5.24 -0.36
CA PRO A 53 24.61 -3.90 -0.84
C PRO A 53 23.59 -3.96 -1.99
N GLU A 54 23.37 -5.13 -2.60
CA GLU A 54 22.41 -5.36 -3.68
C GLU A 54 21.09 -6.04 -3.23
N SER A 55 20.82 -6.13 -1.93
CA SER A 55 19.54 -6.68 -1.45
C SER A 55 18.36 -5.74 -1.77
N ILE A 56 17.34 -6.25 -2.46
CA ILE A 56 16.10 -5.52 -2.78
C ILE A 56 15.29 -5.30 -1.49
N ARG A 57 15.06 -4.03 -1.13
CA ARG A 57 14.33 -3.63 0.09
C ARG A 57 12.92 -3.15 -0.26
N PRO A 58 11.85 -3.71 0.35
CA PRO A 58 10.50 -3.17 0.21
C PRO A 58 10.47 -1.73 0.70
N TYR A 59 9.99 -0.82 -0.16
CA TYR A 59 9.80 0.57 0.18
C TYR A 59 8.31 0.88 0.28
N ARG A 60 7.88 1.41 1.43
CA ARG A 60 6.48 1.85 1.64
C ARG A 60 6.46 3.36 1.76
N ILE A 61 5.74 4.00 0.84
CA ILE A 61 5.54 5.46 0.88
C ILE A 61 4.56 5.79 2.01
N HIS A 62 4.97 6.70 2.89
CA HIS A 62 4.09 7.32 3.87
C HIS A 62 3.91 8.78 3.47
N VAL A 63 2.67 9.23 3.35
CA VAL A 63 2.34 10.64 3.07
C VAL A 63 1.47 11.13 4.20
N ASP A 64 1.89 12.20 4.85
CA ASP A 64 1.16 12.77 5.98
C ASP A 64 -0.12 13.48 5.51
N GLU A 65 -1.23 13.25 6.19
CA GLU A 65 -2.53 13.87 5.87
C GLU A 65 -2.47 15.41 5.97
N ALA A 66 -1.62 15.93 6.84
CA ALA A 66 -1.38 17.37 6.95
C ALA A 66 -0.80 17.96 5.66
N GLN A 67 0.11 17.24 4.98
CA GLN A 67 0.69 17.68 3.71
C GLN A 67 -0.33 17.63 2.58
N LEU A 68 -1.20 16.61 2.57
CA LEU A 68 -2.31 16.52 1.61
C LEU A 68 -3.32 17.64 1.80
N THR A 69 -3.63 17.98 3.05
CA THR A 69 -4.55 19.07 3.39
C THR A 69 -3.98 20.42 2.97
N ASP A 70 -2.70 20.66 3.24
CA ASP A 70 -2.00 21.87 2.80
C ASP A 70 -1.95 21.97 1.27
N LEU A 71 -1.63 20.88 0.58
CA LEU A 71 -1.62 20.82 -0.88
C LEU A 71 -2.98 21.23 -1.47
N LYS A 72 -4.08 20.67 -0.95
CA LYS A 72 -5.44 21.03 -1.39
C LYS A 72 -5.75 22.52 -1.16
N LYS A 73 -5.34 23.07 -0.02
CA LYS A 73 -5.51 24.51 0.26
C LYS A 73 -4.77 25.37 -0.74
N ARG A 74 -3.53 25.03 -1.10
CA ARG A 74 -2.74 25.78 -2.09
C ARG A 74 -3.33 25.68 -3.49
N ILE A 75 -3.80 24.50 -3.90
CA ILE A 75 -4.50 24.34 -5.19
C ILE A 75 -5.74 25.23 -5.23
N ALA A 76 -6.56 25.25 -4.17
CA ALA A 76 -7.74 26.11 -4.10
C ALA A 76 -7.41 27.61 -4.08
N ALA A 77 -6.28 28.01 -3.49
CA ALA A 77 -5.80 29.39 -3.47
C ALA A 77 -5.11 29.84 -4.77
N THR A 78 -5.05 28.97 -5.78
CA THR A 78 -4.37 29.28 -7.05
C THR A 78 -5.13 30.37 -7.81
N ARG A 79 -4.41 31.44 -8.17
CA ARG A 79 -4.93 32.46 -9.09
C ARG A 79 -4.79 31.94 -10.52
N TRP A 80 -5.91 31.52 -11.11
CA TRP A 80 -5.95 31.05 -12.49
C TRP A 80 -5.82 32.22 -13.49
N PRO A 81 -5.08 32.04 -14.60
CA PRO A 81 -5.07 32.99 -15.70
C PRO A 81 -6.41 32.97 -16.47
N ASP A 82 -6.60 33.96 -17.34
CA ASP A 82 -7.73 33.97 -18.29
C ASP A 82 -7.61 32.83 -19.31
N LYS A 83 -8.75 32.48 -19.93
CA LYS A 83 -8.80 31.42 -20.95
C LYS A 83 -7.95 31.78 -22.18
N GLU A 84 -7.32 30.77 -22.76
CA GLU A 84 -6.52 30.88 -23.98
C GLU A 84 -7.34 31.38 -25.17
N THR A 85 -6.64 32.01 -26.13
CA THR A 85 -7.26 32.58 -27.34
C THR A 85 -7.48 31.55 -28.44
N VAL A 86 -6.75 30.43 -28.40
CA VAL A 86 -6.76 29.40 -29.44
C VAL A 86 -7.36 28.11 -28.87
N ASN A 87 -8.17 27.42 -29.66
CA ASN A 87 -8.86 26.18 -29.23
C ASN A 87 -8.00 24.91 -29.34
N ASP A 88 -6.73 25.04 -29.72
CA ASP A 88 -5.77 23.95 -29.90
C ASP A 88 -4.59 24.09 -28.90
N VAL A 89 -3.79 23.05 -28.75
CA VAL A 89 -2.68 22.94 -27.78
C VAL A 89 -1.41 23.71 -28.18
N SER A 90 -1.47 24.54 -29.22
CA SER A 90 -0.33 25.33 -29.69
C SER A 90 0.19 26.33 -28.66
N GLN A 91 -0.64 26.70 -27.68
CA GLN A 91 -0.28 27.56 -26.54
C GLN A 91 0.04 26.78 -25.25
N GLY A 92 0.06 25.44 -25.32
CA GLY A 92 0.33 24.56 -24.18
C GLY A 92 -0.91 23.83 -23.65
N VAL A 93 -0.84 23.42 -22.38
CA VAL A 93 -1.94 22.68 -21.73
C VAL A 93 -3.10 23.64 -21.49
N GLN A 94 -4.27 23.28 -22.02
CA GLN A 94 -5.47 24.10 -21.89
C GLN A 94 -5.91 24.24 -20.42
N LEU A 95 -6.33 25.44 -20.03
CA LEU A 95 -6.81 25.76 -18.68
C LEU A 95 -7.91 24.80 -18.23
N ALA A 96 -8.82 24.42 -19.12
CA ALA A 96 -9.91 23.49 -18.85
C ALA A 96 -9.44 22.08 -18.46
N GLN A 97 -8.23 21.68 -18.85
CA GLN A 97 -7.61 20.42 -18.45
C GLN A 97 -6.98 20.56 -17.06
N VAL A 98 -6.34 21.69 -16.77
CA VAL A 98 -5.68 21.94 -15.47
C VAL A 98 -6.69 22.25 -14.35
N GLN A 99 -7.91 22.66 -14.66
CA GLN A 99 -8.98 22.83 -13.68
C GLN A 99 -9.80 21.56 -13.43
N ARG A 100 -9.62 20.52 -14.25
CA ARG A 100 -10.36 19.25 -14.16
C ARG A 100 -9.51 18.22 -13.42
N TRP A 101 -9.54 18.25 -12.09
CA TRP A 101 -8.84 17.33 -11.20
C TRP A 101 -9.79 16.72 -10.18
#